data_AF-A0A8X7UNV9-F1
#
_entry.id   AF-A0A8X7UNV9-F1
#
_cell.length_a   1.000
_cell.length_b   1.000
_cell.length_c   1.000
_cell.angle_alpha   90.00
_cell.angle_beta   90.00
_cell.angle_gamma   90.00
#
_symmetry.space_group_name_H-M   'P 1'
#
loop_
_entity.id
_entity.type
_entity.pdbx_description
1 polymer ?
#
loop_
_entity_poly.entity_id
_entity_poly.type
_entity_poly.pdbx_seq_one_letter_code
_entity_poly.pdbx_strand_id
1 'polypeptide(L)'
;MVYDSVAFIVILSPDYAKSRWCLDELAKLCDLRASLGRPILPIFYEVDPWHFRKQSPFEKGFEEHAKKFGEEEIERWRGAMNVIGHISSYVYRYMRTPVSSSSVLFLCIFI
;
A
#
# COMPACT_ATOMS: atom_id res chain seq x y z
N MET A 1 -5.92 -16.65 6.48
CA MET A 1 -4.83 -16.73 7.47
C MET A 1 -4.11 -15.39 7.58
N VAL A 2 -4.83 -14.33 7.95
CA VAL A 2 -4.26 -13.00 8.30
C VAL A 2 -4.44 -12.72 9.80
N TYR A 3 -5.27 -13.53 10.47
CA TYR A 3 -5.67 -13.39 11.87
C TYR A 3 -4.63 -13.90 12.87
N ASP A 4 -3.49 -14.45 12.46
CA ASP A 4 -2.47 -14.98 13.38
C ASP A 4 -1.18 -14.13 13.47
N SER A 5 -0.99 -13.14 12.58
CA SER A 5 0.21 -12.27 12.60
C SER A 5 0.21 -11.23 13.72
N VAL A 6 1.32 -11.04 14.43
CA VAL A 6 1.38 -10.03 15.52
C VAL A 6 1.52 -8.59 15.01
N ALA A 7 2.02 -8.41 13.79
CA ALA A 7 2.18 -7.12 13.12
C ALA A 7 2.14 -7.31 11.60
N PHE A 8 1.97 -6.21 10.86
CA PHE A 8 1.97 -6.22 9.40
C PHE A 8 2.96 -5.22 8.83
N ILE A 9 3.73 -5.64 7.82
CA ILE A 9 4.64 -4.76 7.07
C ILE A 9 4.05 -4.54 5.69
N VAL A 10 3.96 -3.28 5.26
CA VAL A 10 3.40 -2.91 3.95
C VAL A 10 4.45 -2.14 3.16
N ILE A 11 4.79 -2.62 1.96
CA ILE A 11 5.74 -1.96 1.07
C ILE A 11 4.97 -1.19 0.00
N LEU A 12 5.06 0.13 0.03
CA LEU A 12 4.34 1.05 -0.84
C LEU A 12 5.26 1.48 -1.98
N SER A 13 5.02 0.96 -3.19
CA SER A 13 5.79 1.26 -4.40
C SER A 13 5.01 2.19 -5.35
N PRO A 14 5.66 2.78 -6.38
CA PRO A 14 4.98 3.67 -7.32
C PRO A 14 3.82 3.01 -8.07
N ASP A 15 3.90 1.69 -8.29
CA ASP A 15 2.90 0.91 -9.02
C ASP A 15 1.85 0.24 -8.12
N TYR A 16 1.86 0.53 -6.81
CA TYR A 16 1.01 -0.16 -5.83
C TYR A 16 -0.48 -0.15 -6.22
N ALA A 17 -0.99 1.00 -6.67
CA ALA A 17 -2.40 1.16 -7.04
C ALA A 17 -2.78 0.59 -8.43
N LYS A 18 -1.84 -0.01 -9.17
CA LYS A 18 -2.16 -0.77 -10.40
C LYS A 18 -2.64 -2.19 -10.10
N SER A 19 -2.33 -2.69 -8.92
CA SER A 19 -2.71 -4.04 -8.48
C SER A 19 -3.91 -3.97 -7.56
N ARG A 20 -5.06 -4.41 -8.06
CA ARG A 20 -6.29 -4.60 -7.27
C ARG A 20 -6.00 -5.40 -6.00
N TRP A 21 -5.22 -6.47 -6.12
CA TRP A 21 -4.93 -7.35 -4.99
C TRP A 21 -4.17 -6.60 -3.89
N CYS A 22 -3.20 -5.75 -4.24
CA CYS A 22 -2.48 -4.92 -3.27
C CYS A 22 -3.41 -3.92 -2.56
N LEU A 23 -4.39 -3.35 -3.28
CA LEU A 23 -5.39 -2.44 -2.70
C LEU A 23 -6.37 -3.18 -1.77
N ASP A 24 -6.84 -4.36 -2.19
CA ASP A 24 -7.71 -5.24 -1.40
C ASP A 24 -7.01 -5.70 -0.11
N GLU A 25 -5.72 -6.05 -0.18
CA GLU A 25 -4.92 -6.38 1.00
C GLU A 25 -4.75 -5.19 1.92
N LEU A 26 -4.45 -3.99 1.39
CA LEU A 26 -4.29 -2.78 2.20
C LEU A 26 -5.57 -2.46 2.98
N ALA A 27 -6.74 -2.58 2.34
CA ALA A 27 -8.03 -2.39 2.99
C ALA A 27 -8.26 -3.41 4.11
N LYS A 28 -7.98 -4.70 3.86
CA LYS A 28 -8.09 -5.75 4.88
C LYS A 28 -7.16 -5.50 6.07
N LEU A 29 -5.94 -5.01 5.84
CA LEU A 29 -5.01 -4.68 6.91
C LEU A 29 -5.54 -3.53 7.79
N CYS A 30 -6.16 -2.51 7.17
CA CYS A 30 -6.84 -1.45 7.91
C CYS A 30 -8.00 -1.98 8.75
N ASP A 31 -8.82 -2.89 8.21
CA ASP A 31 -9.92 -3.53 8.93
C ASP A 31 -9.39 -4.35 10.13
N LEU A 32 -8.29 -5.08 9.96
CA LEU A 32 -7.64 -5.85 11.02
C LEU A 32 -6.98 -4.98 12.08
N ARG A 33 -6.39 -3.85 11.69
CA ARG A 33 -5.86 -2.86 12.64
C ARG A 33 -6.99 -2.28 13.50
N ALA A 34 -8.12 -1.96 12.89
CA ALA A 34 -9.27 -1.41 13.60
C ALA A 34 -9.93 -2.43 14.55
N SER A 35 -10.03 -3.70 14.13
CA SER A 35 -10.70 -4.76 14.90
C SER A 35 -9.80 -5.45 15.94
N LEU A 36 -8.51 -5.65 15.65
CA LEU A 36 -7.58 -6.40 16.50
C LEU A 36 -6.47 -5.55 17.11
N GLY A 37 -6.38 -4.25 16.77
CA GLY A 37 -5.35 -3.34 17.31
C GLY A 37 -3.93 -3.64 16.81
N ARG A 38 -3.77 -4.43 15.75
CA ARG A 38 -2.44 -4.86 15.26
C ARG A 38 -1.70 -3.70 14.60
N PRO A 39 -0.41 -3.49 14.94
CA PRO A 39 0.38 -2.44 14.33
C PRO A 39 0.66 -2.76 12.85
N ILE A 40 0.64 -1.71 12.04
CA ILE A 40 1.07 -1.74 10.64
C ILE A 40 2.31 -0.87 10.51
N LEU A 41 3.35 -1.38 9.88
CA LEU A 41 4.58 -0.65 9.56
C LEU A 41 4.66 -0.41 8.05
N PRO A 42 4.35 0.82 7.58
CA PRO A 42 4.54 1.17 6.18
C PRO A 42 6.00 1.48 5.86
N ILE A 43 6.45 0.95 4.72
CA ILE A 43 7.73 1.22 4.08
C ILE A 43 7.45 1.87 2.72
N PHE A 44 7.82 3.13 2.57
CA PHE A 44 7.68 3.85 1.31
C PHE A 44 8.90 3.57 0.43
N TYR A 45 8.71 2.78 -0.61
CA TYR A 45 9.74 2.42 -1.59
C TYR A 45 9.62 3.31 -2.82
N GLU A 46 10.58 4.21 -3.03
CA GLU A 46 10.59 5.16 -4.16
C GLU A 46 9.35 6.07 -4.27
N VAL A 47 8.53 6.10 -3.23
CA VAL A 47 7.33 6.95 -3.11
C VAL A 47 7.57 7.97 -2.01
N ASP A 48 7.19 9.22 -2.28
CA ASP A 48 7.17 10.23 -1.22
C ASP A 48 5.89 10.05 -0.37
N PRO A 49 5.99 9.95 0.98
CA PRO A 49 4.81 9.86 1.85
C PRO A 49 3.82 11.01 1.66
N TRP A 50 4.28 12.20 1.27
CA TRP A 50 3.40 13.31 0.92
C TRP A 50 2.58 13.03 -0.34
N HIS A 51 3.22 12.51 -1.39
CA HIS A 51 2.53 12.14 -2.62
C HIS A 51 1.58 10.96 -2.40
N PHE A 52 1.93 10.03 -1.52
CA PHE A 52 1.05 8.93 -1.14
C PHE A 52 -0.22 9.41 -0.43
N ARG A 53 -0.08 10.34 0.53
CA ARG A 53 -1.23 10.96 1.20
C ARG A 53 -2.14 11.70 0.23
N LYS A 54 -1.57 12.42 -0.74
CA LYS A 54 -2.33 13.13 -1.77
C LYS A 54 -2.91 12.23 -2.84
N GLN A 55 -2.43 10.99 -2.94
CA GLN A 55 -2.85 9.98 -3.93
C GLN A 55 -2.71 10.39 -5.40
N SER A 56 -2.12 11.55 -5.71
CA SER A 56 -1.98 12.05 -7.08
C SER A 56 -1.16 11.13 -8.00
N PRO A 57 -0.10 10.42 -7.57
CA PRO A 57 0.61 9.49 -8.45
C PRO A 57 -0.20 8.23 -8.78
N PHE A 58 -1.21 7.93 -7.98
CA PHE A 58 -1.99 6.69 -8.06
C PHE A 58 -3.30 6.85 -8.83
N GLU A 59 -3.61 8.07 -9.25
CA GLU A 59 -4.87 8.43 -9.93
C GLU A 59 -5.11 7.59 -11.18
N LYS A 60 -4.07 7.36 -12.00
CA LYS A 60 -4.16 6.49 -13.17
C LYS A 60 -4.55 5.04 -12.82
N GLY A 61 -4.02 4.51 -11.71
CA GLY A 61 -4.39 3.16 -11.23
C GLY A 61 -5.86 3.11 -10.82
N PHE A 62 -6.33 4.13 -10.12
CA PHE A 62 -7.75 4.25 -9.76
C PHE A 62 -8.66 4.41 -10.97
N GLU A 63 -8.29 5.20 -11.97
CA GLU A 63 -9.05 5.33 -13.23
C GLU A 63 -9.17 4.00 -13.98
N GLU A 64 -8.10 3.21 -14.03
CA GLU A 64 -8.11 1.89 -14.64
C GLU A 64 -9.03 0.92 -13.88
N HIS A 65 -9.03 1.00 -12.55
CA HIS A 65 -9.92 0.19 -11.72
C HIS A 65 -11.37 0.64 -11.74
N ALA A 66 -11.65 1.95 -11.81
CA ALA A 66 -13.00 2.50 -11.86
C ALA A 66 -13.78 2.05 -13.12
N LYS A 67 -13.09 1.59 -14.17
CA LYS A 67 -13.73 0.96 -15.35
C LYS A 67 -14.35 -0.40 -15.05
N LYS A 68 -13.95 -1.05 -13.95
CA LYS A 68 -14.32 -2.43 -13.59
C LYS A 68 -15.01 -2.53 -12.23
N PHE A 69 -14.79 -1.57 -11.34
CA PHE A 69 -15.29 -1.58 -9.96
C PHE A 69 -16.13 -0.34 -9.68
N GLY A 70 -17.09 -0.47 -8.76
CA GLY A 70 -17.94 0.64 -8.34
C GLY A 70 -17.19 1.66 -7.49
N GLU A 71 -17.78 2.84 -7.36
CA GLU A 71 -17.25 3.97 -6.59
C GLU A 71 -16.96 3.59 -5.13
N GLU A 72 -17.82 2.77 -4.51
CA GLU A 72 -17.64 2.30 -3.13
C GLU A 72 -16.31 1.57 -2.91
N GLU A 73 -15.89 0.71 -3.84
CA GLU A 73 -14.63 -0.03 -3.70
C GLU A 73 -13.43 0.90 -3.93
N ILE A 74 -13.55 1.85 -4.87
CA ILE A 74 -12.52 2.87 -5.10
C ILE A 74 -12.32 3.71 -3.84
N GLU A 75 -13.40 4.21 -3.23
CA GLU A 75 -13.35 5.00 -2.01
C GLU A 75 -12.82 4.19 -0.82
N ARG A 76 -13.16 2.91 -0.74
CA ARG A 76 -12.59 2.00 0.27
C ARG A 76 -11.06 1.92 0.15
N TRP A 77 -10.52 1.75 -1.05
CA TRP A 77 -9.08 1.71 -1.27
C TRP A 77 -8.41 3.06 -1.02
N ARG A 78 -9.03 4.17 -1.44
CA ARG A 78 -8.55 5.53 -1.13
C ARG A 78 -8.52 5.77 0.37
N GLY A 79 -9.56 5.36 1.10
CA GLY A 79 -9.62 5.41 2.55
C GLY A 79 -8.47 4.64 3.19
N ALA A 80 -8.21 3.41 2.74
CA ALA A 80 -7.11 2.59 3.25
C ALA A 80 -5.74 3.24 3.01
N MET A 81 -5.48 3.76 1.81
CA MET A 81 -4.24 4.50 1.52
C MET A 81 -4.10 5.75 2.38
N ASN A 82 -5.19 6.48 2.62
CA ASN A 82 -5.17 7.65 3.48
C ASN A 82 -4.81 7.28 4.94
N VAL A 83 -5.41 6.24 5.50
CA VAL A 83 -5.10 5.74 6.85
C VAL A 83 -3.63 5.38 6.98
N ILE A 84 -3.09 4.63 6.01
CA ILE A 84 -1.70 4.17 6.01
C ILE A 84 -0.73 5.34 5.85
N GLY A 85 -1.06 6.32 5.00
CA GLY A 85 -0.27 7.53 4.80
C GLY A 85 -0.13 8.40 6.05
N HIS A 86 -0.98 8.21 7.06
CA HIS A 86 -0.92 8.91 8.34
C HIS A 86 -0.15 8.15 9.43
N ILE A 87 0.34 6.94 9.15
CA ILE A 87 1.17 6.16 10.09
C ILE A 87 2.63 6.57 9.94
N SER A 88 3.36 6.67 11.05
CA SER A 88 4.81 6.85 11.04
C SER A 88 5.50 5.73 10.27
N SER A 89 6.48 6.08 9.43
CA SER A 89 6.98 5.19 8.39
C SER A 89 8.48 5.32 8.13
N TYR A 90 9.05 4.34 7.44
CA TYR A 90 10.39 4.43 6.85
C TYR A 90 10.30 4.77 5.36
N VAL A 91 11.17 5.68 4.90
CA VAL A 91 11.30 6.02 3.48
C VAL A 91 12.58 5.39 2.94
N TYR A 92 12.45 4.50 1.97
CA TYR A 92 13.55 3.89 1.25
C TYR A 92 13.65 4.48 -0.15
N ARG A 93 14.75 5.19 -0.43
CA ARG A 93 15.05 5.77 -1.73
C ARG A 93 16.42 5.24 -2.17
N TYR A 94 16.51 4.63 -3.35
CA TYR A 94 17.81 4.27 -3.93
C TYR A 94 18.67 5.54 -4.05
N MET A 95 19.84 5.55 -3.42
CA MET A 95 20.94 6.37 -3.94
C MET A 95 21.27 5.80 -5.33
N ARG A 96 21.26 6.64 -6.38
CA ARG A 96 21.43 6.22 -7.78
C ARG A 96 22.65 5.29 -7.96
N THR A 97 22.40 4.00 -8.12
CA THR A 97 23.25 3.11 -8.93
C THR A 97 22.33 2.29 -9.85
N PRO A 98 22.73 2.04 -11.11
CA PRO A 98 21.88 1.33 -12.04
C PRO A 98 21.96 -0.16 -11.70
N VAL A 99 20.87 -0.74 -11.21
CA VAL A 99 20.72 -2.19 -11.16
C VAL A 99 19.58 -2.56 -12.10
N SER A 100 19.93 -3.35 -13.11
CA SER A 100 19.05 -3.88 -14.12
C SER A 100 17.87 -4.64 -13.51
N SER A 101 16.70 -4.42 -14.10
CA SER A 101 15.45 -5.14 -13.89
C SER A 101 15.66 -6.62 -13.54
N SER A 102 15.33 -6.99 -12.31
CA SER A 102 14.90 -8.35 -11.93
C SER A 102 14.28 -8.28 -10.54
N SER A 103 12.95 -8.35 -10.50
CA SER A 103 12.14 -8.86 -9.39
C SER A 103 12.46 -8.35 -7.99
N VAL A 104 11.93 -7.18 -7.62
CA VAL A 104 11.77 -6.85 -6.19
C VAL A 104 10.53 -7.57 -5.67
N LEU A 105 10.81 -8.75 -5.11
CA LEU A 105 10.00 -9.65 -4.31
C LEU A 105 8.65 -9.08 -3.83
N PHE A 106 7.57 -9.70 -4.28
CA PHE A 106 6.34 -9.84 -3.48
C PHE A 106 6.75 -10.46 -2.14
N LEU A 107 6.86 -9.65 -1.11
CA LEU A 107 7.05 -10.14 0.24
C LEU A 107 6.24 -9.28 1.20
N CYS A 108 4.95 -9.59 1.27
CA CYS A 108 4.23 -9.54 2.54
C CYS A 108 4.95 -10.52 3.47
N ILE A 109 6.00 -10.07 4.17
CA ILE A 109 6.67 -10.91 5.18
C ILE A 109 5.71 -11.00 6.36
N PHE A 110 5.09 -12.17 6.49
CA PHE A 110 4.52 -12.66 7.73
C PHE A 110 5.68 -13.06 8.65
N ILE A 111 5.99 -12.23 9.66
CA ILE A 111 6.70 -12.68 10.88
C ILE A 111 5.64 -12.92 11.94
#